data_AF-A0A0L6CJY7-F1
#
_entry.id   AF-A0A0L6CJY7-F1
#
_cell.length_a   1.000
_cell.length_b   1.000
_cell.length_c   1.000
_cell.angle_alpha   90.00
_cell.angle_beta   90.00
_cell.angle_gamma   90.00
#
_symmetry.space_group_name_H-M   'P 1'
#
loop_
_entity.id
_entity.type
_entity.pdbx_description
1 polymer ?
#
loop_
_entity_poly.entity_id
_entity_poly.type
_entity_poly.pdbx_seq_one_letter_code
_entity_poly.pdbx_strand_id
1 'polypeptide(L)'
;MILAPDEAGVEVHTTSAGREDIARGRDYSSHSASPPESTTPHTTTGFVPVFQAERAPWVAGLGWAPAGKDWLVVRDARAHTSRFSVPSISAAGGEDVQARAAGPGRLDLTVSDVGAPSRTVGTAAVSASSVTRPTAAYVIDSDASPTISLTYTQRLVADPTDKDAAAVTAPVTAMDSFSRTVPPT
;
A
#
# COMPACT_ATOMS: atom_id res chain seq x y z
N MET A 1 13.25 2.59 75.11
CA MET A 1 12.02 3.41 75.22
C MET A 1 12.41 4.76 75.79
N ILE A 2 12.62 5.74 74.91
CA ILE A 2 12.69 7.18 75.19
C ILE A 2 12.02 7.85 73.98
N LEU A 3 11.16 8.84 74.27
CA LEU A 3 10.17 9.47 73.38
C LEU A 3 10.65 10.83 72.82
N ALA A 4 10.23 11.10 71.57
CA ALA A 4 9.84 12.39 70.94
C ALA A 4 10.94 13.41 70.51
N PRO A 5 10.63 14.44 69.67
CA PRO A 5 9.78 14.55 68.44
C PRO A 5 10.46 15.42 67.32
N ASP A 6 9.68 16.11 66.47
CA ASP A 6 9.98 17.08 65.37
C ASP A 6 10.12 16.48 63.95
N GLU A 7 9.41 16.90 62.88
CA GLU A 7 8.83 18.21 62.54
C GLU A 7 7.40 18.12 61.93
N ALA A 8 6.58 19.11 62.28
CA ALA A 8 5.36 19.53 61.58
C ALA A 8 5.76 20.26 60.26
N GLY A 9 5.02 20.17 59.16
CA GLY A 9 3.74 20.85 58.95
C GLY A 9 3.94 22.08 58.05
N VAL A 10 3.43 22.03 56.82
CA VAL A 10 3.30 23.21 55.96
C VAL A 10 1.87 23.24 55.41
N GLU A 11 1.03 24.06 56.03
CA GLU A 11 -0.19 24.59 55.44
C GLU A 11 0.16 25.88 54.69
N VAL A 12 -0.32 26.01 53.46
CA VAL A 12 -0.30 27.29 52.74
C VAL A 12 -1.74 27.72 52.49
N HIS A 13 -2.15 28.73 53.25
CA HIS A 13 -3.28 29.58 52.95
C HIS A 13 -2.95 30.48 51.75
N THR A 14 -3.85 30.53 50.76
CA THR A 14 -3.91 31.68 49.83
C THR A 14 -5.29 32.31 49.89
N THR A 15 -5.30 33.50 50.49
CA THR A 15 -6.38 34.47 50.55
C THR A 15 -6.68 35.04 49.17
N SER A 16 -7.97 35.09 48.87
CA SER A 16 -8.58 35.82 47.77
C SER A 16 -8.71 37.32 48.11
N ALA A 17 -8.29 38.17 47.18
CA ALA A 17 -8.82 39.53 47.04
C ALA A 17 -8.80 39.88 45.56
N GLY A 18 -10.00 39.97 44.98
CA GLY A 18 -10.18 40.43 43.61
C GLY A 18 -10.10 41.95 43.51
N ARG A 19 -9.86 42.43 42.29
CA ARG A 19 -10.72 43.43 41.66
C ARG A 19 -10.50 43.44 40.15
N GLU A 20 -11.62 43.57 39.47
CA GLU A 20 -11.84 43.67 38.03
C GLU A 20 -11.05 44.84 37.44
N ASP A 21 -10.54 44.71 36.21
CA ASP A 21 -11.10 45.44 35.07
C ASP A 21 -10.38 45.20 33.73
N ILE A 22 -11.16 45.38 32.67
CA ILE A 22 -10.79 45.65 31.27
C ILE A 22 -10.48 44.45 30.37
N ALA A 23 -11.54 44.08 29.67
CA ALA A 23 -11.57 43.44 28.37
C ALA A 23 -10.52 43.96 27.39
N ARG A 24 -9.79 43.04 26.75
CA ARG A 24 -9.38 43.14 25.34
C ARG A 24 -8.99 41.76 24.83
N GLY A 25 -9.54 41.43 23.67
CA GLY A 25 -9.63 40.09 23.10
C GLY A 25 -8.32 39.32 23.01
N ARG A 26 -8.46 38.01 23.15
CA ARG A 26 -7.71 37.06 22.37
C ARG A 26 -8.61 35.84 22.21
N ASP A 27 -8.98 35.59 20.96
CA ASP A 27 -9.68 34.39 20.56
C ASP A 27 -8.93 33.18 21.10
N TYR A 28 -9.55 32.45 22.04
CA TYR A 28 -9.12 31.10 22.32
C TYR A 28 -9.58 30.26 21.13
N SER A 29 -8.78 30.27 20.06
CA SER A 29 -8.72 29.12 19.16
C SER A 29 -8.26 27.96 20.02
N SER A 30 -9.24 27.19 20.50
CA SER A 30 -9.08 25.80 20.86
C SER A 30 -8.32 25.13 19.72
N HIS A 31 -6.99 25.05 19.88
CA HIS A 31 -6.19 24.11 19.13
C HIS A 31 -6.68 22.75 19.63
N SER A 32 -7.68 22.20 18.94
CA SER A 32 -7.88 20.76 18.89
C SER A 32 -6.51 20.19 18.59
N ALA A 33 -5.86 19.63 19.61
CA ALA A 33 -4.79 18.70 19.39
C ALA A 33 -5.41 17.60 18.55
N SER A 34 -5.09 17.58 17.25
CA SER A 34 -5.42 16.46 16.40
C SER A 34 -4.94 15.20 17.14
N PRO A 35 -5.76 14.14 17.25
CA PRO A 35 -5.24 12.87 17.73
C PRO A 35 -4.00 12.51 16.91
N PRO A 36 -2.99 11.84 17.50
CA PRO A 36 -1.82 11.42 16.73
C PRO A 36 -2.31 10.73 15.47
N GLU A 37 -1.85 11.22 14.32
CA GLU A 37 -2.17 10.65 13.03
C GLU A 37 -2.03 9.14 13.13
N SER A 38 -3.05 8.42 12.66
CA SER A 38 -3.03 6.97 12.59
C SER A 38 -1.68 6.51 12.06
N THR A 39 -0.87 5.90 12.93
CA THR A 39 0.43 5.31 12.60
C THR A 39 0.25 4.03 11.79
N THR A 40 -0.59 4.10 10.75
CA THR A 40 -0.69 3.01 9.79
C THR A 40 0.66 2.95 9.11
N PRO A 41 1.43 1.85 9.28
CA PRO A 41 2.71 1.72 8.61
C PRO A 41 2.47 1.86 7.11
N HIS A 42 3.11 2.84 6.50
CA HIS A 42 3.13 2.96 5.06
C HIS A 42 4.32 2.16 4.54
N THR A 43 4.19 1.66 3.33
CA THR A 43 5.24 0.85 2.73
C THR A 43 5.33 1.27 1.29
N THR A 44 6.51 1.71 0.87
CA THR A 44 6.76 2.01 -0.53
C THR A 44 7.47 0.81 -1.11
N THR A 45 6.80 0.03 -1.96
CA THR A 45 7.38 -1.20 -2.50
C THR A 45 8.46 -0.91 -3.54
N GLY A 46 8.41 0.26 -4.18
CA GLY A 46 9.27 0.62 -5.31
C GLY A 46 9.00 -0.22 -6.56
N PHE A 47 7.95 -1.05 -6.59
CA PHE A 47 7.57 -1.84 -7.76
C PHE A 47 6.46 -1.15 -8.56
N VAL A 48 6.55 -1.20 -9.88
CA VAL A 48 5.54 -0.63 -10.77
C VAL A 48 4.87 -1.76 -11.56
N PRO A 49 3.62 -2.12 -11.25
CA PRO A 49 2.84 -3.06 -12.06
C PRO A 49 2.43 -2.40 -13.39
N VAL A 50 2.64 -3.11 -14.50
CA VAL A 50 2.29 -2.67 -15.85
C VAL A 50 1.73 -3.84 -16.67
N PHE A 51 0.84 -3.53 -17.60
CA PHE A 51 0.35 -4.49 -18.60
C PHE A 51 -0.09 -3.76 -19.88
N GLN A 52 -0.20 -4.50 -20.97
CA GLN A 52 -0.89 -4.09 -22.18
C GLN A 52 -2.16 -4.93 -22.34
N ALA A 53 -3.23 -4.30 -22.83
CA ALA A 53 -4.47 -5.00 -23.14
C ALA A 53 -5.10 -4.44 -24.41
N GLU A 54 -5.64 -5.32 -25.23
CA GLU A 54 -6.22 -5.04 -26.54
C GLU A 54 -7.44 -5.92 -26.77
N ARG A 55 -8.45 -5.36 -27.46
CA ARG A 55 -9.58 -6.11 -28.00
C ARG A 55 -9.34 -6.48 -29.45
N ALA A 56 -9.71 -7.69 -29.83
CA ALA A 56 -9.72 -8.10 -31.22
C ALA A 56 -10.85 -9.10 -31.50
N PRO A 57 -11.50 -9.03 -32.66
CA PRO A 57 -12.49 -10.02 -33.06
C PRO A 57 -11.83 -11.35 -33.49
N TRP A 58 -10.53 -11.33 -33.79
CA TRP A 58 -9.75 -12.52 -34.15
C TRP A 58 -8.39 -12.51 -33.46
N VAL A 59 -7.99 -13.66 -32.92
CA VAL A 59 -6.67 -13.85 -32.30
C VAL A 59 -5.99 -15.09 -32.89
N ALA A 60 -4.73 -14.94 -33.27
CA ALA A 60 -3.92 -16.03 -33.80
C ALA A 60 -3.88 -17.23 -32.82
N GLY A 61 -4.22 -18.41 -33.32
CA GLY A 61 -4.28 -19.64 -32.52
C GLY A 61 -5.58 -19.83 -31.71
N LEU A 62 -6.44 -18.81 -31.61
CA LEU A 62 -7.77 -18.90 -30.99
C LEU A 62 -8.91 -18.78 -32.02
N GLY A 63 -8.65 -18.10 -33.15
CA GLY A 63 -9.64 -17.87 -34.19
C GLY A 63 -10.52 -16.66 -33.90
N TRP A 64 -11.68 -16.64 -34.56
CA TRP A 64 -12.70 -15.61 -34.35
C TRP A 64 -13.33 -15.76 -32.97
N ALA A 65 -13.63 -14.63 -32.32
CA ALA A 65 -14.45 -14.61 -31.13
C ALA A 65 -15.88 -15.09 -31.47
N PRO A 66 -16.61 -15.65 -30.50
CA PRO A 66 -18.03 -15.97 -30.69
C PRO A 66 -18.85 -14.74 -31.08
N ALA A 67 -19.99 -14.95 -31.73
CA ALA A 67 -20.89 -13.85 -32.10
C ALA A 67 -21.31 -13.02 -30.87
N GLY A 68 -21.22 -11.69 -30.99
CA GLY A 68 -21.51 -10.75 -29.89
C GLY A 68 -20.43 -10.66 -28.81
N LYS A 69 -19.27 -11.29 -29.03
CA LYS A 69 -18.14 -11.29 -28.11
C LYS A 69 -16.87 -10.80 -28.80
N ASP A 70 -15.91 -10.35 -28.00
CA ASP A 70 -14.54 -10.04 -28.43
C ASP A 70 -13.53 -10.86 -27.63
N TRP A 71 -12.34 -11.03 -28.21
CA TRP A 71 -11.17 -11.45 -27.43
C TRP A 71 -10.57 -10.23 -26.74
N LEU A 72 -10.38 -10.33 -25.43
CA LEU A 72 -9.52 -9.43 -24.67
C LEU A 72 -8.18 -10.13 -24.41
N VAL A 73 -7.10 -9.60 -24.99
CA VAL A 73 -5.76 -10.14 -24.82
C VAL A 73 -4.97 -9.24 -23.87
N VAL A 74 -4.49 -9.80 -22.77
CA VAL A 74 -3.63 -9.12 -21.79
C VAL A 74 -2.20 -9.65 -21.95
N ARG A 75 -1.26 -8.75 -22.24
CA ARG A 75 0.16 -9.02 -22.49
C ARG A 75 1.03 -8.25 -21.53
N ASP A 76 2.27 -8.71 -21.39
CA ASP A 76 3.32 -8.03 -20.62
C ASP A 76 2.90 -7.64 -19.19
N ALA A 77 2.00 -8.42 -18.59
CA ALA A 77 1.57 -8.21 -17.21
C ALA A 77 2.75 -8.52 -16.29
N ARG A 78 3.40 -7.48 -15.79
CA ARG A 78 4.63 -7.58 -15.00
C ARG A 78 4.72 -6.50 -13.92
N ALA A 79 5.41 -6.81 -12.84
CA ALA A 79 5.88 -5.83 -11.86
C ALA A 79 7.40 -5.81 -11.87
N HIS A 80 8.00 -4.63 -11.80
CA HIS A 80 9.46 -4.46 -11.81
C HIS A 80 9.89 -3.43 -10.78
N THR A 81 11.06 -3.62 -10.18
CA THR A 81 11.66 -2.65 -9.27
C THR A 81 12.06 -1.38 -10.03
N SER A 82 11.56 -0.24 -9.58
CA SER A 82 12.10 1.06 -9.94
C SER A 82 13.50 1.20 -9.36
N ARG A 83 14.49 1.51 -10.22
CA ARG A 83 15.86 1.82 -9.79
C ARG A 83 15.96 3.06 -8.89
N PHE A 84 14.88 3.82 -8.76
CA PHE A 84 14.83 5.09 -8.02
C PHE A 84 14.12 4.97 -6.66
N SER A 85 13.65 3.78 -6.29
CA SER A 85 12.90 3.57 -5.06
C SER A 85 13.53 2.44 -4.28
N VAL A 86 14.10 2.78 -3.12
CA VAL A 86 14.48 1.79 -2.10
C VAL A 86 13.24 1.53 -1.26
N PRO A 87 12.84 0.26 -1.07
CA PRO A 87 11.70 -0.02 -0.23
C PRO A 87 11.99 0.38 1.22
N SER A 88 11.00 0.97 1.89
CA SER A 88 11.08 1.34 3.30
C SER A 88 9.90 0.77 4.09
N ILE A 89 10.12 0.56 5.39
CA ILE A 89 9.10 0.17 6.37
C ILE A 89 9.14 1.22 7.48
N SER A 90 7.99 1.80 7.82
CA SER A 90 7.92 2.69 8.99
C SER A 90 8.10 1.90 10.28
N ALA A 91 9.08 2.30 11.09
CA ALA A 91 9.29 1.75 12.43
C ALA A 91 8.28 2.31 13.43
N ALA A 92 8.16 1.67 14.61
CA ALA A 92 7.26 2.11 15.67
C ALA A 92 7.52 3.55 16.17
N GLY A 93 8.71 4.10 15.91
CA GLY A 93 9.08 5.49 16.19
C GLY A 93 8.73 6.49 15.08
N GLY A 94 8.11 6.05 13.98
CA GLY A 94 7.73 6.89 12.84
C GLY A 94 8.85 7.15 11.82
N GLU A 95 10.10 6.72 12.10
CA GLU A 95 11.19 6.78 11.14
C GLU A 95 11.11 5.62 10.13
N ASP A 96 11.38 5.92 8.86
CA ASP A 96 11.42 4.94 7.79
C ASP A 96 12.76 4.19 7.78
N VAL A 97 12.68 2.87 7.88
CA VAL A 97 13.83 1.95 7.86
C VAL A 97 13.94 1.34 6.48
N GLN A 98 15.15 1.27 5.94
CA GLN A 98 15.37 0.59 4.66
C GLN A 98 14.95 -0.88 4.77
N ALA A 99 14.30 -1.36 3.73
CA ALA A 99 13.75 -2.70 3.67
C ALA A 99 14.28 -3.47 2.47
N ARG A 100 14.23 -4.79 2.58
CA ARG A 100 14.54 -5.72 1.50
C ARG A 100 13.46 -6.77 1.34
N ALA A 101 13.37 -7.33 0.13
CA ALA A 101 12.46 -8.42 -0.17
C ALA A 101 12.75 -9.68 0.67
N ALA A 102 11.74 -10.17 1.36
CA ALA A 102 11.77 -11.39 2.17
C ALA A 102 11.20 -12.59 1.38
N GLY A 103 11.79 -12.87 0.22
CA GLY A 103 11.37 -13.92 -0.71
C GLY A 103 10.79 -13.37 -2.02
N PRO A 104 10.29 -14.26 -2.91
CA PRO A 104 9.73 -13.86 -4.19
C PRO A 104 8.43 -13.06 -4.02
N GLY A 105 8.26 -12.02 -4.84
CA GLY A 105 7.00 -11.30 -4.96
C GLY A 105 5.94 -12.12 -5.71
N ARG A 106 4.68 -11.69 -5.58
CA ARG A 106 3.53 -12.28 -6.25
C ARG A 106 2.84 -11.23 -7.11
N LEU A 107 2.39 -11.65 -8.29
CA LEU A 107 1.63 -10.79 -9.20
C LEU A 107 0.31 -11.48 -9.54
N ASP A 108 -0.79 -10.85 -9.14
CA ASP A 108 -2.14 -11.30 -9.39
C ASP A 108 -2.81 -10.44 -10.46
N LEU A 109 -3.36 -11.08 -11.48
CA LEU A 109 -4.13 -10.43 -12.54
C LEU A 109 -5.58 -10.84 -12.40
N THR A 110 -6.46 -9.86 -12.30
CA THR A 110 -7.91 -10.04 -12.31
C THR A 110 -8.53 -9.23 -13.44
N VAL A 111 -9.60 -9.75 -14.03
CA VAL A 111 -10.40 -9.07 -15.04
C VAL A 111 -11.84 -9.09 -14.55
N SER A 112 -12.46 -7.92 -14.42
CA SER A 112 -13.81 -7.81 -13.86
C SER A 112 -14.83 -8.52 -14.74
N ASP A 113 -15.80 -9.18 -14.12
CA ASP A 113 -16.96 -9.79 -14.80
C ASP A 113 -16.59 -10.88 -15.81
N VAL A 114 -15.33 -11.33 -15.81
CA VAL A 114 -14.84 -12.45 -16.61
C VAL A 114 -14.20 -13.48 -15.68
N GLY A 115 -14.50 -14.75 -15.92
CA GLY A 115 -13.92 -15.86 -15.16
C GLY A 115 -12.45 -16.13 -15.49
N ALA A 116 -12.06 -17.41 -15.43
CA ALA A 116 -10.72 -17.83 -15.81
C ALA A 116 -10.43 -17.52 -17.30
N PRO A 117 -9.16 -17.24 -17.67
CA PRO A 117 -8.79 -17.01 -19.06
C PRO A 117 -9.09 -18.25 -19.90
N SER A 118 -9.64 -18.04 -21.10
CA SER A 118 -9.87 -19.11 -22.07
C SER A 118 -8.55 -19.72 -22.55
N ARG A 119 -7.48 -18.92 -22.58
CA ARG A 119 -6.13 -19.38 -22.90
C ARG A 119 -5.06 -18.57 -22.21
N THR A 120 -3.98 -19.26 -21.85
CA THR A 120 -2.72 -18.64 -21.44
C THR A 120 -1.59 -19.15 -22.32
N VAL A 121 -0.63 -18.27 -22.65
CA VAL A 121 0.53 -18.58 -23.48
C VAL A 121 1.77 -17.96 -22.87
N GLY A 122 2.85 -18.75 -22.83
CA GLY A 122 4.10 -18.38 -22.19
C GLY A 122 4.21 -18.92 -20.77
N THR A 123 5.35 -18.63 -20.12
CA THR A 123 5.65 -19.11 -18.77
C THR A 123 5.71 -17.93 -17.82
N ALA A 124 5.15 -18.09 -16.63
CA ALA A 124 5.35 -17.11 -15.56
C ALA A 124 6.83 -17.10 -15.16
N ALA A 125 7.38 -15.93 -14.89
CA ALA A 125 8.77 -15.79 -14.49
C ALA A 125 8.87 -14.90 -13.26
N VAL A 126 9.73 -15.29 -12.32
CA VAL A 126 10.04 -14.53 -11.12
C VAL A 126 11.55 -14.38 -11.04
N SER A 127 12.01 -13.15 -10.89
CA SER A 127 13.40 -12.79 -10.61
C SER A 127 13.43 -11.85 -9.40
N ALA A 128 14.64 -11.56 -8.91
CA ALA A 128 14.82 -10.61 -7.81
C ALA A 128 14.26 -9.20 -8.11
N SER A 129 14.17 -8.83 -9.39
CA SER A 129 13.79 -7.48 -9.82
C SER A 129 12.52 -7.43 -10.66
N SER A 130 11.91 -8.58 -10.98
CA SER A 130 10.73 -8.64 -11.84
C SER A 130 9.87 -9.87 -11.61
N VAL A 131 8.54 -9.69 -11.63
CA VAL A 131 7.58 -10.78 -11.75
C VAL A 131 6.79 -10.57 -13.02
N THR A 132 6.66 -11.61 -13.85
CA THR A 132 5.93 -11.57 -15.13
C THR A 132 4.92 -12.70 -15.21
N ARG A 133 3.73 -12.40 -15.72
CA ARG A 133 2.65 -13.36 -15.99
C ARG A 133 2.66 -13.79 -17.46
N PRO A 134 2.18 -15.00 -17.77
CA PRO A 134 1.89 -15.39 -19.14
C PRO A 134 0.90 -14.44 -19.79
N THR A 135 0.96 -14.33 -21.12
CA THR A 135 -0.09 -13.70 -21.90
C THR A 135 -1.39 -14.45 -21.69
N ALA A 136 -2.48 -13.73 -21.44
CA ALA A 136 -3.80 -14.30 -21.20
C ALA A 136 -4.81 -13.75 -22.20
N ALA A 137 -5.72 -14.61 -22.66
CA ALA A 137 -6.83 -14.24 -23.52
C ALA A 137 -8.16 -14.62 -22.86
N TYR A 138 -9.10 -13.70 -22.90
CA TYR A 138 -10.42 -13.79 -22.29
C TYR A 138 -11.48 -13.56 -23.37
N VAL A 139 -12.61 -14.27 -23.28
CA VAL A 139 -13.80 -13.94 -24.09
C VAL A 139 -14.66 -12.99 -23.27
N ILE A 140 -15.01 -11.84 -23.84
CA ILE A 140 -15.84 -10.82 -23.19
C ILE A 140 -16.98 -10.40 -24.12
N ASP A 141 -18.06 -9.87 -23.56
CA ASP A 141 -19.09 -9.19 -24.36
C ASP A 141 -18.50 -7.99 -25.11
N SER A 142 -18.91 -7.82 -26.37
CA SER A 142 -18.40 -6.73 -27.21
C SER A 142 -18.77 -5.35 -26.68
N ASP A 143 -19.92 -5.23 -26.01
CA ASP A 143 -20.42 -4.00 -25.36
C ASP A 143 -19.98 -3.86 -23.89
N ALA A 144 -19.35 -4.88 -23.29
CA ALA A 144 -18.83 -4.78 -21.93
C ALA A 144 -17.67 -3.77 -21.84
N SER A 145 -17.35 -3.32 -20.62
CA SER A 145 -16.18 -2.49 -20.33
C SER A 145 -15.41 -3.08 -19.15
N PRO A 146 -14.68 -4.20 -19.33
CA PRO A 146 -14.02 -4.87 -18.23
C PRO A 146 -12.90 -4.01 -17.66
N THR A 147 -12.75 -4.08 -16.35
CA THR A 147 -11.61 -3.50 -15.63
C THR A 147 -10.59 -4.58 -15.38
N ILE A 148 -9.37 -4.35 -15.86
CA ILE A 148 -8.23 -5.22 -15.60
C ILE A 148 -7.47 -4.63 -14.42
N SER A 149 -7.25 -5.45 -13.40
CA SER A 149 -6.46 -5.07 -12.22
C SER A 149 -5.25 -5.99 -12.09
N LEU A 150 -4.10 -5.38 -11.86
CA LEU A 150 -2.83 -6.05 -11.63
C LEU A 150 -2.34 -5.64 -10.24
N THR A 151 -2.27 -6.62 -9.33
CA THR A 151 -1.84 -6.41 -7.95
C THR A 151 -0.52 -7.11 -7.74
N TYR A 152 0.48 -6.34 -7.32
CA TYR A 152 1.77 -6.86 -6.87
C TYR A 152 1.81 -6.91 -5.35
N THR A 153 2.27 -8.03 -4.80
CA THR A 153 2.43 -8.21 -3.36
C THR A 153 3.84 -8.70 -3.06
N GLN A 154 4.51 -8.03 -2.14
CA GLN A 154 5.86 -8.38 -1.71
C GLN A 154 5.94 -8.36 -0.19
N ARG A 155 6.50 -9.44 0.39
CA ARG A 155 6.87 -9.44 1.79
C ARG A 155 8.21 -8.74 1.95
N LEU A 156 8.28 -7.79 2.87
CA LEU A 156 9.48 -7.01 3.19
C LEU A 156 9.92 -7.27 4.62
N VAL A 157 11.23 -7.20 4.84
CA VAL A 157 11.87 -7.17 6.16
C VAL A 157 12.83 -6.00 6.22
N ALA A 158 13.12 -5.48 7.41
CA ALA A 158 14.16 -4.50 7.58
C ALA A 158 15.50 -5.01 7.03
N ASP A 159 16.22 -4.11 6.36
CA ASP A 159 17.58 -4.39 5.94
C ASP A 159 18.48 -4.43 7.19
N PRO A 160 19.20 -5.53 7.46
CA PRO A 160 20.02 -5.64 8.65
C PRO A 160 21.20 -4.65 8.70
N THR A 161 21.51 -3.97 7.59
CA THR A 161 22.55 -2.94 7.53
C THR A 161 22.04 -1.56 7.95
N ASP A 162 20.72 -1.38 8.08
CA ASP A 162 20.13 -0.15 8.60
C ASP A 162 20.34 -0.08 10.12
N LYS A 163 20.77 1.09 10.61
CA LYS A 163 21.02 1.34 12.04
C LYS A 163 19.77 1.12 12.92
N ASP A 164 18.59 1.30 12.32
CA ASP A 164 17.30 1.24 13.02
C ASP A 164 16.55 -0.07 12.72
N ALA A 165 17.18 -1.04 12.06
CA ALA A 165 16.59 -2.33 11.71
C ALA A 165 15.96 -3.07 12.90
N ALA A 166 16.55 -2.94 14.09
CA ALA A 166 16.07 -3.56 15.32
C ALA A 166 14.72 -3.00 15.80
N ALA A 167 14.31 -1.80 15.35
CA ALA A 167 13.02 -1.20 15.68
C ALA A 167 11.86 -1.83 14.88
N VAL A 168 12.16 -2.61 13.83
CA VAL A 168 11.16 -3.33 13.02
C VAL A 168 11.07 -4.77 13.52
N THR A 169 10.01 -5.08 14.27
CA THR A 169 9.85 -6.36 14.96
C THR A 169 9.16 -7.44 14.12
N ALA A 170 8.53 -7.07 13.00
CA ALA A 170 7.81 -7.98 12.14
C ALA A 170 7.98 -7.63 10.65
N PRO A 171 7.98 -8.64 9.77
CA PRO A 171 7.88 -8.45 8.32
C PRO A 171 6.56 -7.76 7.95
N VAL A 172 6.60 -6.91 6.92
CA VAL A 172 5.44 -6.17 6.41
C VAL A 172 5.11 -6.64 5.00
N THR A 173 3.82 -6.62 4.64
CA THR A 173 3.37 -6.92 3.28
C THR A 173 3.11 -5.61 2.55
N ALA A 174 3.91 -5.37 1.54
CA ALA A 174 3.75 -4.26 0.62
C ALA A 174 2.84 -4.66 -0.53
N MET A 175 1.95 -3.77 -0.96
CA MET A 175 1.01 -4.02 -2.04
C MET A 175 0.88 -2.80 -2.94
N ASP A 176 1.09 -3.01 -4.23
CA ASP A 176 0.83 -2.01 -5.27
C ASP A 176 -0.22 -2.56 -6.23
N SER A 177 -1.16 -1.71 -6.65
CA SER A 177 -2.20 -2.10 -7.60
C SER A 177 -2.30 -1.10 -8.73
N PHE A 178 -2.46 -1.61 -9.95
CA PHE A 178 -2.73 -0.82 -11.14
C PHE A 178 -3.95 -1.39 -11.85
N SER A 179 -4.92 -0.52 -12.15
CA SER A 179 -6.16 -0.90 -12.80
C SER A 179 -6.40 -0.05 -14.04
N ARG A 180 -6.94 -0.67 -15.10
CA ARG A 180 -7.33 0.01 -16.33
C ARG A 180 -8.61 -0.60 -16.89
N THR A 181 -9.58 0.26 -17.18
CA THR A 181 -10.79 -0.12 -17.91
C THR A 181 -10.52 -0.14 -19.41
N VAL A 182 -10.99 -1.19 -20.09
CA VAL A 182 -10.87 -1.32 -21.54
C VAL A 182 -12.22 -1.01 -22.19
N PRO A 183 -12.35 0.08 -22.97
CA PRO A 183 -13.63 0.48 -23.57
C PRO A 183 -14.14 -0.57 -24.57
N PRO A 184 -15.43 -0.54 -24.92
CA PRO A 184 -16.00 -1.39 -25.95
C PRO A 184 -15.45 -0.99 -27.34
N THR A 185 -15.58 -1.90 -28.30
CA THR A 185 -15.11 -1.75 -29.69
C THR A 185 -16.17 -1.15 -30.60
#